data_AF-A0A0C3D306-F1
#
_entry.id   AF-A0A0C3D306-F1
#
_cell.length_a   1.000
_cell.length_b   1.000
_cell.length_c   1.000
_cell.angle_alpha   90.00
_cell.angle_beta   90.00
_cell.angle_gamma   90.00
#
_symmetry.space_group_name_H-M   'P 1'
#
loop_
_entity.id
_entity.type
_entity.pdbx_description
1 polymer ?
#
loop_
_entity_poly.entity_id
_entity_poly.type
_entity_poly.pdbx_seq_one_letter_code
_entity_poly.pdbx_strand_id
1 'polypeptide(L)'
;MVSIAQIFIRTFQFLFTLLLTALVGNALNDNSNSPASVNFAMFVAALNWVVLLYGLVAAFIESLAIPLVLIVLDSLATLFNLIAGIVLAARLHVHSCDNWSYLLSNNLINGSDSPRKTCRELQASTAFLWFLFAAFAASLVVSFISSKGSFSSGRAGGARRGPAMSQV
;
A
#
# COMPACT_ATOMS: atom_id res chain seq x y z
N MET A 1 13.87 13.96 -10.87
CA MET A 1 14.88 12.95 -10.47
C MET A 1 14.36 12.21 -9.25
N VAL A 2 14.27 10.87 -9.31
CA VAL A 2 13.74 10.07 -8.20
C VAL A 2 14.76 10.03 -7.06
N SER A 3 14.36 10.44 -5.86
CA SER A 3 15.22 10.35 -4.67
C SER A 3 15.47 8.88 -4.30
N ILE A 4 16.66 8.57 -3.81
CA ILE A 4 17.01 7.25 -3.27
C ILE A 4 15.98 6.79 -2.23
N ALA A 5 15.49 7.71 -1.39
CA ALA A 5 14.45 7.44 -0.40
C ALA A 5 13.12 6.97 -1.04
N GLN A 6 12.73 7.54 -2.18
CA GLN A 6 11.51 7.15 -2.90
C GLN A 6 11.64 5.74 -3.49
N ILE A 7 12.82 5.39 -4.01
CA ILE A 7 13.08 4.05 -4.54
C ILE A 7 12.97 3.01 -3.42
N PHE A 8 13.60 3.27 -2.26
CA PHE A 8 13.51 2.37 -1.11
C PHE A 8 12.07 2.15 -0.64
N ILE A 9 11.28 3.23 -0.51
CA ILE A 9 9.87 3.13 -0.09
C ILE A 9 9.05 2.32 -1.12
N ARG A 10 9.25 2.56 -2.42
CA ARG A 10 8.52 1.83 -3.48
C ARG A 10 8.89 0.36 -3.54
N THR A 11 10.18 0.02 -3.40
CA THR A 11 10.63 -1.38 -3.33
C THR A 11 10.05 -2.09 -2.10
N PHE A 12 10.01 -1.39 -0.95
CA PHE A 12 9.38 -1.91 0.25
C PHE A 12 7.88 -2.16 0.00
N GLN A 13 7.13 -1.17 -0.50
CA GLN A 13 5.71 -1.34 -0.85
C GLN A 13 5.48 -2.54 -1.80
N PHE A 14 6.33 -2.71 -2.81
CA PHE A 14 6.26 -3.83 -3.75
C PHE A 14 6.42 -5.18 -3.05
N LEU A 15 7.48 -5.34 -2.24
CA LEU A 15 7.76 -6.58 -1.54
C LEU A 15 6.60 -6.95 -0.60
N PHE A 16 6.13 -6.00 0.21
CA PHE A 16 5.04 -6.28 1.16
C PHE A 16 3.70 -6.52 0.46
N THR A 17 3.45 -5.88 -0.69
CA THR A 17 2.25 -6.14 -1.48
C THR A 17 2.27 -7.54 -2.09
N LEU A 18 3.43 -7.99 -2.58
CA LEU A 18 3.62 -9.35 -3.07
C LEU A 18 3.35 -10.37 -1.96
N LEU A 19 3.99 -10.20 -0.80
CA LEU A 19 3.78 -11.09 0.35
C LEU A 19 2.33 -11.11 0.81
N LEU A 20 1.70 -9.93 0.96
CA LEU A 20 0.28 -9.83 1.32
C LEU A 20 -0.61 -10.60 0.34
N THR A 21 -0.38 -10.43 -0.96
CA THR A 21 -1.17 -11.09 -2.00
C THR A 21 -0.99 -12.61 -1.95
N ALA A 22 0.24 -13.08 -1.77
CA ALA A 22 0.54 -14.52 -1.68
C ALA A 22 -0.13 -15.18 -0.46
N LEU A 23 -0.04 -14.55 0.72
CA LEU A 23 -0.63 -15.10 1.94
C LEU A 23 -2.16 -15.05 1.91
N VAL A 24 -2.75 -13.93 1.51
CA VAL A 24 -4.21 -13.78 1.44
C VAL A 24 -4.80 -14.69 0.37
N GLY A 25 -4.13 -14.85 -0.78
CA GLY A 25 -4.54 -15.77 -1.83
C GLY A 25 -4.51 -17.24 -1.39
N ASN A 26 -3.47 -17.65 -0.65
CA ASN A 26 -3.40 -19.00 -0.10
C ASN A 26 -4.50 -19.25 0.95
N ALA A 27 -4.74 -18.27 1.82
CA ALA A 27 -5.80 -18.34 2.82
C ALA A 27 -7.21 -18.40 2.20
N LEU A 28 -7.41 -17.85 1.00
CA LEU A 28 -8.66 -17.96 0.23
C LEU A 28 -8.84 -19.33 -0.39
N ASN A 29 -7.77 -19.90 -0.93
CA ASN A 29 -7.81 -21.23 -1.54
C ASN A 29 -8.09 -22.33 -0.52
N ASP A 30 -7.54 -22.19 0.69
CA ASP A 30 -7.74 -23.16 1.76
C ASP A 30 -9.12 -23.04 2.43
N ASN A 31 -9.89 -21.96 2.20
CA ASN A 31 -11.19 -21.70 2.83
C ASN A 31 -12.37 -21.99 1.88
N SER A 32 -13.20 -22.95 2.24
CA SER A 32 -14.43 -23.29 1.49
C SER A 32 -15.54 -22.24 1.59
N ASN A 33 -15.56 -21.47 2.68
CA ASN A 33 -16.56 -20.44 2.95
C ASN A 33 -15.89 -19.07 3.01
N SER A 34 -15.61 -18.47 1.85
CA SER A 34 -14.80 -17.25 1.71
C SER A 34 -15.33 -16.08 2.57
N PRO A 35 -14.72 -15.76 3.71
CA PRO A 35 -15.25 -14.76 4.62
C PRO A 35 -15.07 -13.36 4.02
N ALA A 36 -16.10 -12.52 4.14
CA ALA A 36 -16.12 -11.17 3.55
C ALA A 36 -14.91 -10.31 3.93
N SER A 37 -14.37 -10.48 5.15
CA SER A 37 -13.18 -9.76 5.62
C SER A 37 -11.90 -10.14 4.85
N VAL A 38 -11.74 -11.41 4.46
CA VAL A 38 -10.58 -11.87 3.69
C VAL A 38 -10.72 -11.46 2.22
N ASN A 39 -11.93 -11.50 1.66
CA ASN A 39 -12.23 -10.95 0.33
C ASN A 39 -11.89 -9.45 0.25
N PHE A 40 -12.25 -8.68 1.29
CA PHE A 40 -11.87 -7.28 1.38
C PHE A 40 -10.34 -7.10 1.44
N ALA A 41 -9.62 -7.93 2.19
CA ALA A 41 -8.15 -7.89 2.21
C ALA A 41 -7.53 -8.13 0.84
N MET A 42 -8.09 -9.07 0.06
CA MET A 42 -7.65 -9.36 -1.30
C MET A 42 -7.93 -8.20 -2.26
N PHE A 43 -9.08 -7.53 -2.11
CA PHE A 43 -9.38 -6.30 -2.84
C PHE A 43 -8.34 -5.20 -2.53
N VAL A 44 -7.99 -5.00 -1.25
CA VAL A 44 -6.96 -4.02 -0.86
C VAL A 44 -5.59 -4.39 -1.43
N ALA A 45 -5.23 -5.67 -1.45
CA ALA A 45 -4.01 -6.14 -2.09
C ALA A 45 -3.99 -5.84 -3.60
N ALA A 46 -5.10 -6.08 -4.30
CA ALA A 46 -5.23 -5.73 -5.72
C ALA A 46 -5.13 -4.21 -5.97
N LEU A 47 -5.74 -3.40 -5.10
CA LEU A 47 -5.62 -1.94 -5.17
C LEU A 47 -4.17 -1.49 -4.99
N ASN A 48 -3.44 -2.08 -4.02
CA ASN A 48 -2.03 -1.77 -3.81
C ASN A 48 -1.19 -2.06 -5.05
N TRP A 49 -1.48 -3.15 -5.78
CA TRP A 49 -0.83 -3.44 -7.06
C TRP A 49 -1.08 -2.35 -8.10
N VAL A 50 -2.33 -1.89 -8.24
CA VAL A 50 -2.66 -0.80 -9.18
C VAL A 50 -1.90 0.47 -8.84
N VAL A 51 -1.87 0.84 -7.56
CA VAL A 51 -1.15 2.04 -7.09
C VAL A 51 0.36 1.91 -7.30
N LEU A 52 0.94 0.74 -7.04
CA LEU A 52 2.36 0.48 -7.24
C LEU A 52 2.78 0.51 -8.70
N LEU A 53 2.05 -0.19 -9.56
CA LEU A 53 2.33 -0.23 -10.99
C LEU A 53 2.18 1.15 -11.60
N TYR A 54 1.14 1.90 -11.22
CA TYR A 54 0.97 3.28 -11.66
C TYR A 54 2.12 4.17 -11.18
N GLY A 55 2.49 4.10 -9.90
CA GLY A 55 3.62 4.85 -9.34
C GLY A 55 4.96 4.52 -10.01
N LEU A 56 5.16 3.26 -10.41
CA LEU A 56 6.36 2.82 -11.12
C LEU A 56 6.39 3.33 -12.55
N VAL A 57 5.29 3.20 -13.31
CA VAL A 57 5.21 3.70 -14.70
C VAL A 57 5.35 5.23 -14.73
N ALA A 58 4.72 5.94 -13.79
CA ALA A 58 4.85 7.39 -13.66
C ALA A 58 6.29 7.84 -13.35
N ALA A 59 7.15 6.98 -12.80
CA ALA A 59 8.55 7.28 -12.58
C ALA A 59 9.40 7.24 -13.86
N PHE A 60 8.98 6.48 -14.87
CA PHE A 60 9.67 6.37 -16.17
C PHE A 60 9.08 7.29 -17.24
N ILE A 61 7.79 7.60 -17.15
CA ILE A 61 7.08 8.41 -18.16
C ILE A 61 6.62 9.72 -17.52
N GLU A 62 7.34 10.81 -17.80
CA GLU A 62 7.03 12.13 -17.23
C GLU A 62 5.65 12.67 -17.62
N SER A 63 5.09 12.25 -18.78
CA SER A 63 3.73 12.67 -19.17
C SER A 63 2.62 12.07 -18.32
N LEU A 64 2.88 10.96 -17.64
CA LEU A 64 1.96 10.28 -16.72
C LEU A 64 2.19 10.70 -15.26
N ALA A 65 3.23 11.48 -14.98
CA ALA A 65 3.59 11.92 -13.63
C ALA A 65 2.72 13.10 -13.15
N ILE A 66 1.40 12.93 -13.19
CA ILE A 66 0.43 13.93 -12.69
C ILE A 66 0.44 13.85 -11.15
N PRO A 67 0.95 14.87 -10.43
CA PRO A 67 1.14 14.80 -8.99
C PRO A 67 -0.16 14.56 -8.20
N LEU A 68 -1.26 15.14 -8.69
CA LEU A 68 -2.58 14.99 -8.08
C LEU A 68 -3.05 13.53 -8.10
N VAL A 69 -2.84 12.82 -9.21
CA VAL A 69 -3.27 11.42 -9.36
C VAL A 69 -2.47 10.52 -8.42
N LEU A 70 -1.16 10.72 -8.34
CA LEU A 70 -0.30 9.97 -7.41
C LEU A 70 -0.69 10.19 -5.95
N ILE A 71 -0.99 11.43 -5.55
CA ILE A 71 -1.45 11.74 -4.19
C ILE A 71 -2.79 11.05 -3.88
N VAL A 72 -3.74 11.09 -4.82
CA VAL A 72 -5.05 10.44 -4.63
C VAL A 72 -4.88 8.93 -4.51
N LEU A 73 -4.09 8.30 -5.39
CA LEU A 73 -3.83 6.86 -5.37
C LEU A 73 -3.11 6.41 -4.09
N ASP A 74 -2.03 7.10 -3.69
CA ASP A 74 -1.32 6.79 -2.45
C ASP A 74 -2.23 7.03 -1.22
N SER A 75 -3.13 8.02 -1.25
CA SER A 75 -4.09 8.28 -0.16
C SER A 75 -5.15 7.18 -0.04
N LEU A 76 -5.68 6.72 -1.17
CA LEU A 76 -6.63 5.61 -1.21
C LEU A 76 -5.96 4.33 -0.70
N ALA A 77 -4.76 4.00 -1.18
CA ALA A 77 -4.00 2.87 -0.67
C ALA A 77 -3.78 2.97 0.83
N THR A 78 -3.35 4.13 1.33
CA THR A 78 -3.15 4.35 2.78
C THR A 78 -4.44 4.07 3.58
N LEU A 79 -5.57 4.64 3.15
CA LEU A 79 -6.86 4.47 3.84
C LEU A 79 -7.34 3.01 3.81
N PHE A 80 -7.29 2.36 2.65
CA PHE A 80 -7.77 0.98 2.52
C PHE A 80 -6.90 -0.03 3.29
N ASN A 81 -5.57 0.15 3.32
CA ASN A 81 -4.70 -0.69 4.14
C ASN A 81 -4.99 -0.53 5.64
N LEU A 82 -5.25 0.71 6.09
CA LEU A 82 -5.63 0.97 7.48
C LEU A 82 -6.93 0.25 7.85
N ILE A 83 -7.97 0.40 7.01
CA ILE A 83 -9.28 -0.23 7.25
C ILE A 83 -9.13 -1.75 7.24
N ALA A 84 -8.41 -2.33 6.27
CA ALA A 84 -8.21 -3.77 6.21
C ALA A 84 -7.43 -4.30 7.42
N GLY A 85 -6.38 -3.59 7.85
CA GLY A 85 -5.62 -3.94 9.06
C GLY A 85 -6.50 -3.97 10.31
N ILE A 86 -7.36 -2.96 10.49
CA ILE A 86 -8.31 -2.88 11.62
C ILE A 86 -9.33 -4.02 11.55
N VAL A 87 -9.92 -4.26 10.37
CA VAL A 87 -10.94 -5.30 10.18
C VAL A 87 -10.38 -6.69 10.48
N LEU A 88 -9.19 -7.03 9.97
CA LEU A 88 -8.60 -8.33 10.29
C LEU A 88 -8.21 -8.45 11.77
N ALA A 89 -7.64 -7.40 12.36
CA ALA A 89 -7.31 -7.40 13.79
C ALA A 89 -8.57 -7.63 14.67
N ALA A 90 -9.67 -6.94 14.35
CA ALA A 90 -10.94 -7.05 15.05
C ALA A 90 -11.65 -8.40 14.81
N ARG A 91 -11.31 -9.15 13.76
CA ARG A 91 -11.89 -10.48 13.50
C ARG A 91 -11.05 -11.62 14.06
N LEU A 92 -9.72 -11.45 14.14
CA LEU A 92 -8.81 -12.48 14.66
C LEU A 92 -8.63 -12.42 16.18
N HIS A 93 -8.86 -11.28 16.85
CA HIS A 93 -8.73 -11.17 18.31
C HIS A 93 -7.37 -11.64 18.90
N VAL A 94 -6.32 -11.72 18.06
CA VAL A 94 -4.93 -12.10 18.40
C VAL A 94 -4.87 -13.22 19.45
N HIS A 95 -5.28 -14.42 19.03
CA HIS A 95 -5.14 -15.64 19.83
C HIS A 95 -4.10 -16.59 19.27
N SER A 96 -3.63 -17.50 20.12
CA SER A 96 -2.69 -18.53 19.70
C SER A 96 -3.36 -19.45 18.68
N CYS A 97 -2.78 -19.54 17.48
CA CYS A 97 -3.19 -20.49 16.44
C CYS A 97 -2.96 -21.96 16.82
N ASP A 98 -2.38 -22.23 17.98
CA ASP A 98 -2.18 -23.59 18.49
C ASP A 98 -3.36 -24.08 19.35
N ASN A 99 -4.32 -23.21 19.65
CA ASN A 99 -5.53 -23.59 20.39
C ASN A 99 -6.64 -24.07 19.45
N TRP A 100 -6.92 -25.38 19.47
CA TRP A 100 -7.97 -25.99 18.67
C TRP A 100 -9.38 -25.43 18.94
N SER A 101 -9.70 -25.06 20.19
CA SER A 101 -11.02 -24.47 20.48
C SER A 101 -11.21 -23.13 19.78
N TYR A 102 -10.13 -22.35 19.68
CA TYR A 102 -10.15 -21.07 18.97
C TYR A 102 -10.34 -21.28 17.46
N LEU A 103 -9.61 -22.24 16.86
CA LEU A 103 -9.71 -22.56 15.43
C LEU A 103 -11.13 -22.97 15.01
N LEU A 104 -11.79 -23.78 15.84
CA LEU A 104 -13.16 -24.27 15.59
C LEU A 104 -14.23 -23.22 15.89
N SER A 105 -14.01 -22.36 16.89
CA SER A 105 -14.98 -21.30 17.25
C SER A 105 -14.99 -20.12 16.29
N ASN A 106 -13.91 -19.90 15.54
CA ASN A 106 -13.78 -18.76 14.65
C ASN A 106 -14.29 -19.07 13.24
N ASN A 107 -15.39 -18.42 12.85
CA ASN A 107 -15.99 -18.55 11.51
C ASN A 107 -15.05 -18.14 10.35
N LEU A 108 -13.97 -17.40 10.61
CA LEU A 108 -12.97 -17.07 9.58
C LEU A 108 -12.04 -18.23 9.22
N ILE A 109 -11.92 -19.23 10.12
CA ILE A 109 -10.90 -20.28 10.05
C ILE A 109 -11.55 -21.67 9.97
N ASN A 110 -12.71 -21.86 10.59
CA ASN A 110 -13.39 -23.15 10.71
C ASN A 110 -13.80 -23.78 9.34
N GLY A 111 -13.87 -22.98 8.27
CA GLY A 111 -14.17 -23.46 6.92
C GLY A 111 -12.97 -23.94 6.12
N SER A 112 -11.77 -23.97 6.70
CA SER A 112 -10.54 -24.31 5.99
C SER A 112 -10.09 -25.76 6.16
N ASP A 113 -9.45 -26.30 5.12
CA ASP A 113 -8.82 -27.63 5.15
C ASP A 113 -7.67 -27.70 6.18
N SER A 114 -7.02 -26.56 6.44
CA SER A 114 -5.89 -26.46 7.38
C SER A 114 -5.97 -25.23 8.29
N PRO A 115 -6.84 -25.24 9.32
CA PRO A 115 -7.18 -24.05 10.11
C PRO A 115 -6.00 -23.39 10.82
N ARG A 116 -5.03 -24.18 11.28
CA ARG A 116 -3.82 -23.65 11.92
C ARG A 116 -2.94 -22.86 10.95
N LYS A 117 -2.83 -23.30 9.69
CA LYS A 117 -2.05 -22.62 8.65
C LYS A 117 -2.73 -21.31 8.27
N THR A 118 -4.02 -21.36 7.95
CA THR A 118 -4.83 -20.17 7.63
C THR A 118 -4.80 -19.13 8.75
N CYS A 119 -4.86 -19.54 10.03
CA CYS A 119 -4.74 -18.63 11.16
C CYS A 119 -3.41 -17.86 11.16
N ARG A 120 -2.29 -18.55 10.94
CA ARG A 120 -0.96 -17.94 10.88
C ARG A 120 -0.80 -17.02 9.68
N GLU A 121 -1.35 -17.40 8.53
CA GLU A 121 -1.34 -16.59 7.32
C GLU A 121 -2.14 -15.30 7.49
N LEU A 122 -3.33 -15.39 8.10
CA LEU A 122 -4.15 -14.22 8.39
C LEU A 122 -3.53 -13.32 9.47
N GLN A 123 -2.86 -13.88 10.47
CA GLN A 123 -2.13 -13.08 11.45
C GLN A 123 -0.94 -12.37 10.81
N ALA A 124 -0.16 -13.06 9.95
CA ALA A 124 0.94 -12.45 9.22
C ALA A 124 0.45 -11.38 8.23
N SER A 125 -0.68 -11.61 7.54
CA SER A 125 -1.26 -10.62 6.63
C SER A 125 -1.71 -9.35 7.37
N THR A 126 -2.20 -9.45 8.61
CA THR A 126 -2.50 -8.26 9.43
C THR A 126 -1.26 -7.39 9.63
N ALA A 127 -0.11 -7.99 9.94
CA ALA A 127 1.13 -7.26 10.13
C ALA A 127 1.59 -6.59 8.82
N PHE A 128 1.49 -7.31 7.70
CA PHE A 128 1.83 -6.76 6.39
C PHE A 128 0.93 -5.59 5.98
N LEU A 129 -0.37 -5.62 6.30
CA LEU A 129 -1.28 -4.48 6.06
C LEU A 129 -0.86 -3.24 6.87
N TRP A 130 -0.42 -3.41 8.12
CA TRP A 130 0.10 -2.30 8.93
C TRP A 130 1.42 -1.73 8.37
N PHE A 131 2.34 -2.59 7.91
CA PHE A 131 3.56 -2.13 7.26
C PHE A 131 3.28 -1.41 5.93
N LEU A 132 2.34 -1.91 5.14
CA LEU A 132 1.89 -1.25 3.91
C LEU A 132 1.23 0.09 4.19
N PHE A 133 0.37 0.18 5.21
CA PHE A 133 -0.19 1.45 5.67
C PHE A 133 0.92 2.45 5.99
N ALA A 134 1.91 2.07 6.79
CA ALA A 134 3.02 2.95 7.14
C ALA A 134 3.84 3.37 5.91
N ALA A 135 4.08 2.44 4.97
CA ALA A 135 4.85 2.70 3.76
C ALA A 135 4.12 3.63 2.78
N PHE A 136 2.80 3.45 2.57
CA PHE A 136 1.99 4.35 1.74
C PHE A 136 1.76 5.70 2.41
N ALA A 137 1.60 5.74 3.74
CA ALA A 137 1.56 7.00 4.48
C ALA A 137 2.87 7.79 4.33
N ALA A 138 4.03 7.10 4.41
CA ALA A 138 5.32 7.73 4.19
C ALA A 138 5.46 8.27 2.75
N SER A 139 5.07 7.50 1.72
CA SER A 139 5.12 7.99 0.33
C SER A 139 4.19 9.18 0.09
N LEU A 140 3.01 9.17 0.71
CA LEU A 140 2.06 10.27 0.70
C LEU A 140 2.67 11.53 1.33
N VAL A 141 3.25 11.42 2.53
CA VAL A 141 3.88 12.56 3.23
C VAL A 141 5.01 13.15 2.40
N VAL A 142 5.88 12.31 1.82
CA VAL A 142 6.97 12.79 0.96
C VAL A 142 6.42 13.49 -0.29
N SER A 143 5.34 12.96 -0.88
CA SER A 143 4.67 13.58 -2.03
C SER A 143 4.04 14.94 -1.69
N PHE A 144 3.45 15.09 -0.51
CA PHE A 144 2.91 16.35 -0.02
C PHE A 144 4.00 17.39 0.28
N ILE A 145 5.13 16.98 0.88
CA ILE A 145 6.24 17.89 1.14
C ILE A 145 6.86 18.36 -0.18
N SER A 146 7.03 17.45 -1.14
CA SER A 146 7.58 17.76 -2.46
C SER A 146 6.67 18.67 -3.28
N SER A 147 5.34 18.49 -3.17
CA SER A 147 4.37 19.37 -3.86
C SER A 147 4.34 20.78 -3.26
N LYS A 148 4.50 20.93 -1.94
CA LYS A 148 4.63 22.23 -1.26
C LYS A 148 5.88 23.00 -1.70
N GLY A 149 7.01 22.30 -1.88
CA GLY A 149 8.23 22.89 -2.44
C GLY A 149 8.02 23.42 -3.86
N SER A 150 7.35 22.63 -4.72
CA SER A 150 7.05 23.00 -6.11
C SER A 150 6.07 24.19 -6.24
N PHE A 151 5.09 24.30 -5.34
CA PHE A 151 4.19 25.48 -5.29
C PHE A 151 4.89 26.76 -4.81
N SER A 152 5.92 26.66 -3.97
CA SER A 152 6.76 27.80 -3.59
C SER A 152 7.87 28.13 -4.59
N SER A 153 8.27 27.19 -5.45
CA SER A 153 9.32 27.40 -6.47
C SER A 153 8.80 27.65 -7.89
N GLY A 154 7.48 27.53 -8.13
CA GLY A 154 6.83 27.88 -9.40
C GLY A 154 6.78 29.38 -9.73
N ARG A 155 7.44 30.23 -8.93
CA ARG A 155 7.60 31.68 -9.15
C ARG A 155 9.07 32.15 -9.14
N ALA A 156 10.03 31.25 -9.34
CA ALA A 156 11.43 31.61 -9.54
C ALA A 156 11.86 31.35 -10.99
N GLY A 157 11.57 32.35 -11.84
CA GLY A 157 12.49 32.78 -12.88
C GLY A 157 12.79 31.78 -13.98
N GLY A 158 11.96 31.79 -15.01
CA GLY A 158 12.51 31.79 -16.36
C GLY A 158 13.48 32.97 -16.46
N ALA A 159 14.77 32.70 -16.28
CA ALA A 159 15.84 33.62 -16.61
C ALA A 159 15.93 33.70 -18.15
N ARG A 160 14.92 34.33 -18.76
CA ARG A 160 15.08 35.02 -20.02
C ARG A 160 16.08 36.15 -19.74
N ARG A 161 17.36 35.87 -19.94
CA ARG A 161 18.39 36.89 -20.18
C ARG A 161 17.86 37.76 -21.33
N GLY A 162 17.32 38.93 -20.98
CA GLY A 162 17.01 39.98 -21.94
C GLY A 162 18.29 40.43 -22.65
N PRO A 163 18.20 40.99 -23.86
CA PRO A 163 19.39 41.34 -24.64
C PRO A 163 20.21 42.38 -23.88
N ALA A 164 21.52 42.16 -23.77
CA ALA A 164 22.44 43.18 -23.31
C ALA A 164 22.48 44.29 -24.37
N MET A 165 21.83 45.42 -24.09
CA MET A 165 21.99 46.63 -24.89
C MET A 165 23.41 47.13 -24.67
N SER A 166 24.22 47.10 -25.74
CA SER A 166 25.46 47.87 -25.83
C SER A 166 25.11 49.36 -25.70
N GLN A 167 25.59 50.01 -24.65
CA GLN A 167 25.73 51.46 -24.68
C GLN A 167 27.16 51.79 -25.10
N VAL A 168 27.21 52.80 -25.96
CA VAL A 168 28.31 53.37 -26.77
C VAL A 168 29.66 53.52 -26.07
#